data_AF-A0A959ZFC1-F1
#
_entry.id   AF-A0A959ZFC1-F1
#
_cell.length_a   1.000
_cell.length_b   1.000
_cell.length_c   1.000
_cell.angle_alpha   90.00
_cell.angle_beta   90.00
_cell.angle_gamma   90.00
#
_symmetry.space_group_name_H-M   'P 1'
#
loop_
_entity.id
_entity.type
_entity.pdbx_description
1 polymer ?
#
loop_
_entity_poly.entity_id
_entity_poly.type
_entity_poly.pdbx_seq_one_letter_code
_entity_poly.pdbx_strand_id
1 'polypeptide(L)'
;MAKKRKPKKRNPREKTSTSSYTDAEGNTLVLRDSLSEGSIAKVNEQIGNQAYSVDDLWQRRTELVFERLAVSWEIAGLPLDDQKMLLGRYRMADPETRRWVRETIDQHVREHIPGLA
;
A
#
# COMPACT_ATOMS: atom_id res chain seq x y z
N MET A 1 -21.17 -28.16 30.27
CA MET A 1 -21.63 -27.90 28.88
C MET A 1 -21.25 -26.47 28.49
N ALA A 2 -20.34 -26.30 27.54
CA ALA A 2 -19.83 -24.98 27.15
C ALA A 2 -20.83 -24.24 26.23
N LYS A 3 -21.31 -23.09 26.68
CA LYS A 3 -22.26 -22.23 25.96
C LYS A 3 -21.54 -21.53 24.79
N LYS A 4 -21.68 -22.07 23.58
CA LYS A 4 -21.10 -21.50 22.35
C LYS A 4 -21.66 -20.08 22.11
N ARG A 5 -20.81 -19.07 22.25
CA ARG A 5 -21.13 -17.66 21.91
C ARG A 5 -21.23 -17.54 20.39
N LYS A 6 -22.39 -17.09 19.89
CA LYS A 6 -22.63 -16.83 18.46
C LYS A 6 -21.73 -15.67 17.98
N PRO A 7 -21.03 -15.80 16.84
CA PRO A 7 -20.21 -14.71 16.32
C PRO A 7 -21.10 -13.54 15.86
N LYS A 8 -20.81 -12.35 16.39
CA LYS A 8 -21.49 -11.09 16.08
C LYS A 8 -21.15 -10.70 14.65
N LYS A 9 -22.13 -10.72 13.73
CA LYS A 9 -21.99 -10.25 12.34
C LYS A 9 -21.44 -8.82 12.34
N ARG A 10 -20.21 -8.63 11.88
CA ARG A 10 -19.63 -7.30 11.61
C ARG A 10 -20.39 -6.70 10.44
N ASN A 11 -20.95 -5.51 10.63
CA ASN A 11 -21.53 -4.70 9.56
C ASN A 11 -20.46 -4.53 8.46
N PRO A 12 -20.78 -4.71 7.16
CA PRO A 12 -19.81 -4.50 6.08
C PRO A 12 -19.39 -3.03 6.12
N ARG A 13 -18.11 -2.77 6.43
CA ARG A 13 -17.50 -1.45 6.25
C ARG A 13 -17.62 -1.13 4.77
N GLU A 14 -18.09 0.07 4.43
CA GLU A 14 -18.08 0.57 3.06
C GLU A 14 -16.70 0.29 2.47
N LYS A 15 -16.67 -0.49 1.38
CA LYS A 15 -15.43 -0.91 0.76
C LYS A 15 -14.78 0.35 0.21
N THR A 16 -13.66 0.75 0.78
CA THR A 16 -12.80 1.79 0.20
C THR A 16 -12.56 1.46 -1.26
N SER A 17 -12.81 2.42 -2.16
CA SER A 17 -12.54 2.25 -3.59
C SER A 17 -11.07 1.88 -3.82
N THR A 18 -10.83 1.04 -4.80
CA THR A 18 -9.49 0.56 -5.14
C THR A 18 -9.26 0.58 -6.65
N SER A 19 -8.04 0.91 -7.05
CA SER A 19 -7.57 0.87 -8.42
C SER A 19 -6.53 -0.23 -8.62
N SER A 20 -6.57 -0.90 -9.78
CA SER A 20 -5.66 -1.98 -10.15
C SER A 20 -4.71 -1.55 -11.26
N TYR A 21 -3.43 -1.87 -11.10
CA TYR A 21 -2.36 -1.56 -12.04
C TYR A 21 -1.64 -2.83 -12.43
N THR A 22 -1.46 -3.05 -13.73
CA THR A 22 -0.78 -4.23 -14.28
C THR A 22 0.55 -3.83 -14.91
N ASP A 23 1.62 -4.54 -14.58
CA ASP A 23 2.94 -4.32 -15.18
C ASP A 23 3.13 -5.15 -16.47
N ALA A 24 4.30 -5.02 -17.11
CA ALA A 24 4.61 -5.69 -18.37
C ALA A 24 4.68 -7.22 -18.25
N GLU A 25 5.01 -7.76 -17.08
CA GLU A 25 5.02 -9.19 -16.79
C GLU A 25 3.63 -9.73 -16.39
N GLY A 26 2.62 -8.86 -16.28
CA GLY A 26 1.26 -9.23 -15.92
C GLY A 26 1.00 -9.33 -14.42
N ASN A 27 1.92 -8.89 -13.56
CA ASN A 27 1.65 -8.78 -12.13
C ASN A 27 0.67 -7.62 -11.90
N THR A 28 -0.22 -7.78 -10.92
CA THR A 28 -1.30 -6.81 -10.67
C THR A 28 -1.22 -6.27 -9.25
N LEU A 29 -0.93 -4.98 -9.10
CA LEU A 29 -0.93 -4.25 -7.83
C LEU A 29 -2.26 -3.52 -7.63
N VAL A 30 -2.90 -3.71 -6.48
CA VAL A 30 -4.16 -3.07 -6.12
C VAL A 30 -3.92 -2.07 -4.99
N LEU A 31 -4.31 -0.81 -5.21
CA LEU A 31 -4.13 0.30 -4.27
C LEU A 31 -5.48 0.86 -3.81
N ARG A 32 -5.54 1.38 -2.57
CA ARG A 32 -6.69 2.14 -2.06
C ARG A 32 -6.69 3.56 -2.63
N ASP A 33 -7.82 3.99 -3.17
CA ASP A 33 -7.98 5.33 -3.75
C ASP A 33 -8.09 6.44 -2.69
N SER A 34 -8.25 6.09 -1.41
CA SER A 34 -8.38 7.10 -0.35
C SER A 34 -7.79 6.63 0.97
N LEU A 35 -7.29 7.62 1.70
CA LEU A 35 -6.90 7.54 3.10
C LEU A 35 -7.64 8.64 3.87
N SER A 36 -7.97 8.37 5.14
CA SER A 36 -8.50 9.41 6.03
C SER A 36 -7.47 10.51 6.25
N GLU A 37 -7.92 11.74 6.50
CA GLU A 37 -7.06 12.90 6.79
C GLU A 37 -6.04 12.62 7.91
N GLY A 38 -6.47 11.95 8.99
CA GLY A 38 -5.58 11.55 10.08
C GLY A 38 -4.51 10.52 9.68
N SER A 39 -4.78 9.68 8.67
CA SER A 39 -3.79 8.76 8.12
C SER A 39 -2.77 9.50 7.26
N ILE A 40 -3.24 10.45 6.44
CA ILE A 40 -2.38 11.32 5.62
C ILE A 40 -1.44 12.12 6.51
N ALA A 41 -1.98 12.77 7.56
CA ALA A 41 -1.18 13.55 8.51
C ALA A 41 -0.09 12.72 9.20
N LYS A 42 -0.42 11.49 9.64
CA LYS A 42 0.56 10.57 10.24
C LYS A 42 1.66 10.16 9.27
N VAL A 43 1.31 9.88 8.02
CA VAL A 43 2.29 9.55 6.99
C VAL A 43 3.27 10.71 6.80
N ASN A 44 2.75 11.95 6.66
CA ASN A 44 3.58 13.14 6.51
C ASN A 44 4.47 13.43 7.74
N GLU A 45 3.94 13.26 8.96
CA GLU A 45 4.73 13.39 10.20
C GLU A 45 5.88 12.36 10.26
N GLN A 46 5.60 11.10 9.93
CA GLN A 46 6.61 10.04 9.90
C GLN A 46 7.68 10.25 8.83
N ILE A 47 7.33 10.90 7.71
CA ILE A 47 8.31 11.31 6.68
C ILE A 47 9.16 12.48 7.20
N GLY A 48 8.54 13.50 7.79
CA GLY A 48 9.24 14.71 8.27
C GLY A 48 10.20 14.48 9.44
N ASN A 49 9.94 13.48 10.29
CA ASN A 49 10.78 13.18 11.46
C ASN A 49 12.06 12.37 11.14
N GLN A 50 12.33 12.02 9.88
CA GLN A 50 13.48 11.22 9.48
C GLN A 50 14.70 12.10 9.11
N ALA A 51 15.70 12.15 9.98
CA ALA A 51 16.96 12.90 9.81
C ALA A 51 18.03 12.11 9.02
N TYR A 52 17.79 11.84 7.74
CA TYR A 52 18.70 11.04 6.89
C TYR A 52 18.95 11.68 5.51
N SER A 53 19.93 11.12 4.77
CA SER A 53 20.24 11.50 3.39
C SER A 53 19.01 11.41 2.47
N VAL A 54 18.95 12.29 1.46
CA VAL A 54 17.79 12.46 0.55
C VAL A 54 17.34 11.16 -0.13
N ASP A 55 18.27 10.28 -0.50
CA ASP A 55 17.94 9.00 -1.17
C ASP A 55 17.25 8.00 -0.22
N ASP A 56 17.74 7.89 1.02
CA ASP A 56 17.16 7.01 2.05
C ASP A 56 15.74 7.44 2.42
N LEU A 57 15.51 8.76 2.45
CA LEU A 57 14.20 9.36 2.68
C LEU A 57 13.18 8.93 1.62
N TRP A 58 13.58 8.89 0.34
CA TRP A 58 12.65 8.54 -0.74
C TRP A 58 12.28 7.05 -0.74
N GLN A 59 13.24 6.17 -0.43
CA GLN A 59 12.97 4.73 -0.23
C GLN A 59 11.96 4.52 0.90
N ARG A 60 12.24 5.12 2.07
CA ARG A 60 11.42 5.00 3.28
C ARG A 60 10.03 5.58 3.08
N ARG A 61 9.92 6.74 2.43
CA ARG A 61 8.63 7.34 2.06
C ARG A 61 7.83 6.39 1.19
N THR A 62 8.45 5.83 0.15
CA THR A 62 7.76 4.90 -0.76
C THR A 62 7.27 3.67 -0.01
N GLU A 63 8.09 3.06 0.84
CA GLU A 63 7.69 1.91 1.65
C GLU A 63 6.52 2.24 2.59
N LEU A 64 6.56 3.40 3.24
CA LEU A 64 5.50 3.84 4.14
C LEU A 64 4.18 4.04 3.38
N VAL A 65 4.23 4.70 2.21
CA VAL A 65 3.05 4.91 1.38
C VAL A 65 2.53 3.57 0.83
N PHE A 66 3.42 2.72 0.33
CA PHE A 66 3.09 1.37 -0.12
C PHE A 66 2.37 0.58 0.99
N GLU A 67 2.87 0.62 2.24
CA GLU A 67 2.26 -0.05 3.37
C GLU A 67 0.83 0.44 3.68
N ARG A 68 0.52 1.71 3.39
CA ARG A 68 -0.82 2.28 3.62
C ARG A 68 -1.79 1.99 2.48
N LEU A 69 -1.29 1.98 1.24
CA LEU A 69 -2.12 1.92 0.04
C LEU A 69 -2.31 0.51 -0.51
N ALA A 70 -1.28 -0.33 -0.48
CA ALA A 70 -1.33 -1.66 -1.08
C ALA A 70 -2.38 -2.53 -0.38
N VAL A 71 -3.32 -3.06 -1.16
CA VAL A 71 -4.37 -3.97 -0.72
C VAL A 71 -4.03 -5.41 -1.09
N SER A 72 -3.57 -5.60 -2.32
CA SER A 72 -3.09 -6.90 -2.80
C SER A 72 -2.09 -6.72 -3.93
N TRP A 73 -1.26 -7.74 -4.14
CA TRP A 73 -0.35 -7.82 -5.25
C TRP A 73 -0.31 -9.25 -5.76
N GLU A 74 -0.83 -9.48 -6.97
CA GLU A 74 -0.71 -10.76 -7.65
C GLU A 74 0.55 -10.78 -8.48
N ILE A 75 1.38 -11.82 -8.29
CA ILE A 75 2.66 -11.96 -8.99
C ILE A 75 2.77 -13.38 -9.49
N ALA A 76 3.01 -13.57 -10.78
CA ALA A 76 3.02 -14.88 -11.43
C ALA A 76 1.77 -15.74 -11.05
N GLY A 77 0.60 -15.10 -10.94
CA GLY A 77 -0.66 -15.76 -10.57
C GLY A 77 -0.81 -16.10 -9.08
N LEU A 78 0.10 -15.64 -8.22
CA LEU A 78 0.02 -15.83 -6.76
C LEU A 78 -0.42 -14.53 -6.08
N PRO A 79 -1.66 -14.46 -5.54
CA PRO A 79 -2.15 -13.28 -4.84
C PRO A 79 -1.52 -13.17 -3.45
N LEU A 80 -0.99 -11.98 -3.13
CA LEU A 80 -0.56 -11.60 -1.79
C LEU A 80 -1.49 -10.50 -1.26
N ASP A 81 -2.06 -10.70 -0.08
CA ASP A 81 -2.91 -9.70 0.60
C ASP A 81 -2.48 -9.39 2.05
N ASP A 82 -1.55 -10.18 2.61
CA ASP A 82 -0.95 -9.87 3.91
C ASP A 82 0.05 -8.70 3.79
N GLN A 83 -0.12 -7.70 4.65
CA GLN A 83 0.69 -6.47 4.59
C GLN A 83 2.20 -6.70 4.76
N LYS A 84 2.60 -7.64 5.63
CA LYS A 84 4.02 -7.95 5.84
C LYS A 84 4.59 -8.69 4.64
N MET A 85 3.81 -9.58 4.04
CA MET A 85 4.19 -10.27 2.80
C MET A 85 4.28 -9.30 1.63
N LEU A 86 3.35 -8.36 1.49
CA LEU A 86 3.38 -7.29 0.49
C LEU A 86 4.67 -6.46 0.61
N LEU A 87 4.97 -5.98 1.81
CA LEU A 87 6.18 -5.19 2.04
C LEU A 87 7.46 -6.02 1.82
N GLY A 88 7.47 -7.28 2.30
CA GLY A 88 8.56 -8.21 2.06
C GLY A 88 8.80 -8.44 0.57
N ARG A 89 7.74 -8.62 -0.21
CA ARG A 89 7.82 -8.83 -1.66
C ARG A 89 8.31 -7.59 -2.40
N TYR A 90 7.88 -6.39 -2.00
CA TYR A 90 8.41 -5.14 -2.54
C TYR A 90 9.92 -5.00 -2.26
N ARG A 91 10.36 -5.29 -1.03
CA ARG A 91 11.78 -5.27 -0.64
C ARG A 91 12.64 -6.31 -1.35
N MET A 92 12.06 -7.42 -1.80
CA MET A 92 12.76 -8.48 -2.54
C MET A 92 12.64 -8.33 -4.05
N ALA A 93 11.79 -7.42 -4.54
CA ALA A 93 11.60 -7.20 -5.97
C ALA A 93 12.92 -6.81 -6.66
N ASP A 94 13.06 -7.17 -7.92
CA ASP A 94 14.11 -6.69 -8.82
C ASP A 94 13.98 -5.16 -9.07
N PRO A 95 15.05 -4.50 -9.56
CA PRO A 95 15.04 -3.05 -9.74
C PRO A 95 13.95 -2.53 -10.69
N GLU A 96 13.61 -3.28 -11.73
CA GLU A 96 12.58 -2.91 -12.71
C GLU A 96 11.19 -2.92 -12.07
N THR A 97 10.84 -4.00 -11.38
CA THR A 97 9.60 -4.11 -10.61
C THR A 97 9.51 -3.01 -9.55
N ARG A 98 10.58 -2.73 -8.80
CA ARG A 98 10.56 -1.64 -7.80
C ARG A 98 10.31 -0.28 -8.44
N ARG A 99 10.94 -0.02 -9.58
CA ARG A 99 10.75 1.21 -10.33
C ARG A 99 9.30 1.35 -10.77
N TRP A 100 8.72 0.30 -11.36
CA TRP A 100 7.32 0.28 -11.75
C TRP A 100 6.38 0.54 -10.56
N VAL A 101 6.60 -0.11 -9.40
CA VAL A 101 5.79 0.14 -8.18
C VAL A 101 5.89 1.60 -7.74
N ARG A 102 7.08 2.21 -7.79
CA ARG A 102 7.28 3.63 -7.43
C ARG A 102 6.55 4.57 -8.34
N GLU A 103 6.71 4.39 -9.65
CA GLU A 103 6.03 5.22 -10.66
C GLU A 103 4.51 5.08 -10.52
N THR A 104 4.03 3.86 -10.27
CA THR A 104 2.60 3.58 -10.03
C THR A 104 2.09 4.29 -8.77
N ILE A 105 2.82 4.21 -7.64
CA ILE A 105 2.43 4.89 -6.40
C ILE A 105 2.43 6.40 -6.57
N ASP A 106 3.47 6.96 -7.19
CA ASP A 106 3.59 8.40 -7.43
C ASP A 106 2.42 8.93 -8.28
N GLN A 107 2.10 8.23 -9.37
CA GLN A 107 0.94 8.55 -10.21
C GLN A 107 -0.37 8.44 -9.42
N HIS A 108 -0.59 7.32 -8.73
CA HIS A 108 -1.81 7.05 -7.99
C HIS A 108 -2.06 8.10 -6.89
N VAL A 109 -1.01 8.47 -6.15
CA VAL A 109 -1.10 9.48 -5.09
C VAL A 109 -1.44 10.84 -5.68
N ARG A 110 -0.83 11.25 -6.80
CA ARG A 110 -1.17 12.53 -7.45
C ARG A 110 -2.62 12.58 -7.94
N GLU A 111 -3.15 11.47 -8.43
CA GLU A 111 -4.51 11.38 -8.96
C GLU A 111 -5.57 11.30 -7.87
N HIS A 112 -5.35 10.46 -6.85
CA HIS A 112 -6.39 10.12 -5.88
C HIS A 112 -6.18 10.72 -4.48
N ILE A 113 -4.94 10.99 -4.08
CA ILE A 113 -4.59 11.39 -2.71
C ILE A 113 -3.57 12.55 -2.72
N PRO A 114 -3.93 13.73 -3.28
CA PRO A 114 -2.99 14.83 -3.49
C PRO A 114 -2.33 15.35 -2.21
N GLY A 115 -2.90 15.10 -1.03
CA GLY A 115 -2.28 15.41 0.28
C GLY A 115 -1.04 14.56 0.64
N LEU A 116 -0.71 13.56 -0.17
CA LEU A 116 0.50 12.74 -0.06
C LEU A 116 1.47 12.90 -1.24
N ALA A 117 1.14 13.72 -2.24
CA ALA A 117 1.98 13.98 -3.41
C ALA A 117 3.23 14.76 -3.04
#